data_AF-A0A2V7W215-F1
#
_entry.id   AF-A0A2V7W215-F1
#
_cell.length_a   1.000
_cell.length_b   1.000
_cell.length_c   1.000
_cell.angle_alpha   90.00
_cell.angle_beta   90.00
_cell.angle_gamma   90.00
#
_symmetry.space_group_name_H-M   'P 1'
#
loop_
_entity.id
_entity.type
_entity.pdbx_description
1 polymer ?
#
loop_
_entity_poly.entity_id
_entity_poly.type
_entity_poly.pdbx_seq_one_letter_code
_entity_poly.pdbx_strand_id
1 'polypeptide(L)'
;MWSGARFGRRFLASARRPERPPLHRTCREWTPRDNGSVPVGIDTNAYRRRLPHLSKVGRTFYVTFCTQDRKTLVPLARDIVLRSCIYDHEKMCWLDCVVVMPDHVHLIVTPYDDVPLWELLDRIKGASVHQINRKLRRSGQLWQRDSFDRMLRSDENLNAKREYIFNNPVRAGLVARWEDYPWLWSPELVERRPLRAPGSRDKSAAEAAAAPQDDELP
;
A
#
# COMPACT_ATOMS: atom_id res chain seq x y z
N MET A 1 56.45 -37.22 -5.65
CA MET A 1 56.71 -38.41 -6.48
C MET A 1 55.47 -39.29 -6.43
N TRP A 2 54.85 -39.50 -7.60
CA TRP A 2 54.14 -40.70 -8.09
C TRP A 2 53.12 -41.39 -7.17
N SER A 3 51.96 -41.90 -7.58
CA SER A 3 51.17 -42.06 -8.82
C SER A 3 49.89 -42.78 -8.31
N GLY A 4 48.64 -42.54 -8.75
CA GLY A 4 48.13 -42.71 -10.10
C GLY A 4 47.53 -44.12 -10.32
N ALA A 5 46.20 -44.25 -10.35
CA ALA A 5 45.39 -45.23 -11.13
C ALA A 5 43.89 -44.90 -10.93
N ARG A 6 43.08 -44.50 -11.93
CA ARG A 6 42.50 -45.24 -13.10
C ARG A 6 41.66 -46.45 -12.65
N PHE A 7 40.49 -46.81 -13.18
CA PHE A 7 39.65 -46.42 -14.33
C PHE A 7 38.30 -47.17 -14.14
N GLY A 8 37.18 -46.67 -14.68
CA GLY A 8 35.94 -47.45 -14.74
C GLY A 8 34.80 -46.76 -15.49
N ARG A 9 34.82 -46.86 -16.82
CA ARG A 9 33.71 -46.51 -17.75
C ARG A 9 32.59 -47.58 -17.62
N ARG A 10 31.30 -47.33 -17.87
CA ARG A 10 30.67 -47.33 -19.23
C ARG A 10 29.12 -47.31 -19.15
N PHE A 11 28.50 -46.57 -20.09
CA PHE A 11 27.24 -46.79 -20.86
C PHE A 11 25.87 -46.63 -20.15
N LEU A 12 25.04 -45.64 -20.53
CA LEU A 12 24.12 -45.48 -21.70
C LEU A 12 22.82 -46.28 -21.59
N ALA A 13 21.68 -45.58 -21.41
CA ALA A 13 20.39 -45.97 -21.96
C ALA A 13 19.43 -44.76 -22.05
N SER A 14 19.14 -44.37 -23.30
CA SER A 14 18.03 -43.54 -23.72
C SER A 14 16.73 -44.35 -23.64
N ALA A 15 15.65 -43.77 -23.10
CA ALA A 15 14.30 -44.32 -23.24
C ALA A 15 13.29 -43.18 -23.40
N ARG A 16 12.35 -43.43 -24.32
CA ARG A 16 11.56 -42.48 -25.09
C ARG A 16 10.25 -42.12 -24.37
N ARG A 17 9.72 -40.93 -24.66
CA ARG A 17 8.34 -40.51 -24.39
C ARG A 17 7.34 -41.44 -25.08
N PRO A 18 6.18 -41.72 -24.48
CA PRO A 18 4.98 -42.09 -25.22
C PRO A 18 4.06 -40.87 -25.42
N GLU A 19 3.63 -40.66 -26.67
CA GLU A 19 2.62 -39.68 -27.09
C GLU A 19 1.26 -40.37 -27.38
N ARG A 20 0.16 -39.66 -27.00
CA ARG A 20 -1.21 -39.61 -27.58
C ARG A 20 -2.21 -40.77 -27.28
N PRO A 21 -3.54 -40.49 -27.19
CA PRO A 21 -4.42 -40.07 -28.30
C PRO A 21 -5.39 -38.88 -28.01
N PRO A 22 -6.07 -38.35 -29.05
CA PRO A 22 -6.91 -37.15 -28.96
C PRO A 22 -8.33 -37.46 -28.48
N LEU A 23 -8.94 -36.54 -27.72
CA LEU A 23 -10.37 -36.57 -27.44
C LEU A 23 -11.05 -35.45 -28.25
N HIS A 24 -11.50 -35.83 -29.44
CA HIS A 24 -12.55 -35.11 -30.17
C HIS A 24 -13.89 -35.64 -29.65
N ARG A 25 -14.66 -34.80 -28.96
CA ARG A 25 -16.11 -34.98 -28.82
C ARG A 25 -16.80 -33.72 -29.32
N THR A 26 -17.51 -33.88 -30.42
CA THR A 26 -18.48 -32.94 -30.94
C THR A 26 -19.78 -33.00 -30.14
N CYS A 27 -20.50 -31.87 -30.21
CA CYS A 27 -21.95 -31.74 -30.11
C CYS A 27 -22.58 -31.75 -28.70
N ARG A 28 -22.99 -30.57 -28.23
CA ARG A 28 -24.40 -30.12 -28.39
C ARG A 28 -24.51 -28.61 -28.13
N GLU A 29 -25.22 -27.96 -29.04
CA GLU A 29 -25.62 -26.56 -29.01
C GLU A 29 -26.40 -26.22 -27.74
N TRP A 30 -26.05 -25.10 -27.11
CA TRP A 30 -26.84 -24.45 -26.08
C TRP A 30 -27.51 -23.24 -26.71
N THR A 31 -28.84 -23.26 -26.79
CA THR A 31 -29.66 -22.12 -27.23
C THR A 31 -30.12 -21.32 -26.01
N PRO A 32 -29.98 -19.99 -25.98
CA PRO A 32 -30.64 -19.18 -24.96
C PRO A 32 -32.12 -19.03 -25.32
N ARG A 33 -33.02 -19.40 -24.39
CA ARG A 33 -34.38 -18.88 -24.37
C ARG A 33 -34.51 -17.84 -23.26
N ASP A 34 -34.96 -16.67 -23.66
CA ASP A 34 -35.43 -15.56 -22.83
C ASP A 34 -36.45 -16.01 -21.78
N ASN A 35 -36.43 -15.35 -20.63
CA ASN A 35 -37.60 -14.65 -20.10
C ASN A 35 -37.29 -13.90 -18.79
N GLY A 36 -37.79 -12.68 -18.71
CA GLY A 36 -38.29 -12.15 -17.43
C GLY A 36 -37.52 -10.99 -16.84
N SER A 37 -37.71 -9.81 -17.43
CA SER A 37 -37.61 -8.53 -16.75
C SER A 37 -38.47 -8.48 -15.48
N VAL A 38 -37.89 -8.02 -14.37
CA VAL A 38 -38.62 -7.45 -13.23
C VAL A 38 -37.87 -6.19 -12.74
N PRO A 39 -38.55 -5.07 -12.41
CA PRO A 39 -37.95 -3.74 -12.33
C PRO A 39 -37.76 -3.21 -10.89
N VAL A 40 -37.37 -1.93 -10.81
CA VAL A 40 -37.39 -1.00 -9.64
C VAL A 40 -36.06 -0.96 -8.85
N GLY A 41 -35.44 0.18 -8.57
CA GLY A 41 -35.97 1.54 -8.50
C GLY A 41 -34.92 2.64 -8.69
N ILE A 42 -35.49 3.84 -8.85
CA ILE A 42 -34.88 5.11 -9.21
C ILE A 42 -34.13 5.75 -8.04
N ASP A 43 -33.17 6.59 -8.41
CA ASP A 43 -32.52 7.66 -7.64
C ASP A 43 -31.49 7.30 -6.57
N THR A 44 -30.24 7.64 -6.87
CA THR A 44 -29.74 8.93 -6.38
C THR A 44 -28.50 9.34 -7.17
N ASN A 45 -28.68 10.35 -8.02
CA ASN A 45 -27.70 11.41 -8.27
C ASN A 45 -26.24 10.97 -8.16
N ALA A 46 -25.81 10.12 -9.10
CA ALA A 46 -24.41 9.81 -9.30
C ALA A 46 -23.72 11.12 -9.66
N TYR A 47 -23.11 11.73 -8.63
CA TYR A 47 -22.24 12.88 -8.74
C TYR A 47 -21.02 12.44 -9.59
N ARG A 48 -21.22 12.39 -10.91
CA ARG A 48 -20.17 12.34 -11.94
C ARG A 48 -19.43 13.67 -11.86
N ARG A 49 -18.66 13.88 -10.80
CA ARG A 49 -17.54 14.80 -10.85
C ARG A 49 -16.52 14.12 -11.74
N ARG A 50 -16.54 14.57 -13.00
CA ARG A 50 -15.47 14.40 -13.98
C ARG A 50 -14.15 14.71 -13.27
N LEU A 51 -13.43 13.68 -12.87
CA LEU A 51 -11.99 13.81 -12.72
C LEU A 51 -11.46 13.94 -14.15
N PRO A 52 -10.84 15.08 -14.51
CA PRO A 52 -10.36 15.30 -15.85
C PRO A 52 -9.34 14.22 -16.17
N HIS A 53 -9.33 13.85 -17.44
CA HIS A 53 -8.62 12.74 -18.06
C HIS A 53 -7.09 12.88 -17.96
N LEU A 54 -6.53 12.88 -16.75
CA LEU A 54 -5.15 12.51 -16.56
C LEU A 54 -5.10 11.00 -16.83
N SER A 55 -4.86 10.64 -18.08
CA SER A 55 -4.47 9.30 -18.46
C SER A 55 -3.31 8.90 -17.55
N LYS A 56 -3.61 8.15 -16.49
CA LYS A 56 -2.62 7.55 -15.60
C LYS A 56 -1.93 6.49 -16.45
N VAL A 57 -0.81 6.85 -17.08
CA VAL A 57 -0.20 6.00 -18.12
C VAL A 57 0.47 4.74 -17.52
N GLY A 58 0.77 4.78 -16.21
CA GLY A 58 1.33 3.63 -15.48
C GLY A 58 0.31 2.65 -14.90
N ARG A 59 0.81 1.45 -14.56
CA ARG A 59 0.05 0.44 -13.80
C ARG A 59 0.01 0.83 -12.31
N THR A 60 -1.16 0.71 -11.69
CA THR A 60 -1.31 0.95 -10.25
C THR A 60 -0.95 -0.30 -9.46
N PHE A 61 -0.20 -0.14 -8.38
CA PHE A 61 0.22 -1.22 -7.49
C PHE A 61 -0.22 -0.95 -6.06
N TYR A 62 -0.67 -2.00 -5.39
CA TYR A 62 -0.72 -2.08 -3.94
C TYR A 62 0.56 -2.71 -3.43
N VAL A 63 1.31 -1.98 -2.60
CA VAL A 63 2.60 -2.44 -2.09
C VAL A 63 2.57 -2.46 -0.56
N THR A 64 3.23 -3.46 -0.01
CA THR A 64 3.55 -3.58 1.41
C THR A 64 5.03 -3.86 1.58
N PHE A 65 5.73 -3.08 2.40
CA PHE A 65 7.09 -3.42 2.83
C PHE A 65 7.21 -3.36 4.34
N CYS A 66 7.99 -4.29 4.89
CA CYS A 66 8.09 -4.50 6.34
C CYS A 66 9.47 -4.12 6.86
N THR A 67 9.49 -3.68 8.11
CA THR A 67 10.74 -3.53 8.85
C THR A 67 11.42 -4.89 9.07
N GLN A 68 12.75 -4.86 9.14
CA GLN A 68 13.55 -6.02 9.48
C GLN A 68 13.16 -6.52 10.88
N ASP A 69 12.93 -7.83 10.99
CA ASP A 69 12.49 -8.51 12.22
C ASP A 69 11.21 -7.91 12.85
N ARG A 70 10.35 -7.26 12.05
CA ARG A 70 9.14 -6.55 12.52
C ARG A 70 9.43 -5.51 13.62
N LYS A 71 10.60 -4.89 13.57
CA LYS A 71 11.01 -3.85 14.53
C LYS A 71 10.06 -2.66 14.48
N THR A 72 9.57 -2.27 15.65
CA THR A 72 8.68 -1.12 15.78
C THR A 72 9.41 0.20 15.56
N LEU A 73 8.88 1.01 14.65
CA LEU A 73 9.27 2.37 14.34
C LEU A 73 8.77 3.33 15.42
N VAL A 74 9.69 4.11 15.97
CA VAL A 74 9.36 5.26 16.80
C VAL A 74 8.63 6.34 15.98
N PRO A 75 7.81 7.22 16.61
CA PRO A 75 7.08 8.27 15.92
C PRO A 75 7.89 9.08 14.90
N LEU A 76 9.09 9.55 15.30
CA LEU A 76 9.99 10.29 14.41
C LEU A 76 10.40 9.49 13.16
N ALA A 77 10.60 8.18 13.31
CA ALA A 77 10.94 7.33 12.17
C ALA A 77 9.74 7.24 11.22
N ARG A 78 8.52 7.06 11.75
CA ARG A 78 7.30 7.04 10.92
C ARG A 78 7.07 8.35 10.18
N ASP A 79 7.36 9.50 10.79
CA ASP A 79 7.33 10.80 10.11
C ASP A 79 8.27 10.84 8.90
N ILE A 80 9.50 10.34 9.09
CA ILE A 80 10.50 10.31 8.03
C ILE A 80 10.04 9.38 6.90
N VAL A 81 9.55 8.19 7.23
CA VAL A 81 9.04 7.23 6.23
C VAL A 81 7.88 7.84 5.44
N LEU A 82 6.91 8.44 6.12
CA LEU A 82 5.77 9.08 5.47
C LEU A 82 6.23 10.18 4.50
N ARG A 83 7.12 11.06 4.95
CA ARG A 83 7.69 12.12 4.10
C ARG A 83 8.47 11.55 2.92
N SER A 84 9.22 10.47 3.10
CA SER A 84 9.91 9.78 2.00
C SER A 84 8.94 9.23 0.95
N CYS A 85 7.79 8.67 1.37
CA CYS A 85 6.76 8.23 0.43
C CYS A 85 6.15 9.40 -0.34
N ILE A 86 5.82 10.50 0.35
CA ILE A 86 5.20 11.69 -0.28
C ILE A 86 6.19 12.41 -1.20
N TYR A 87 7.49 12.36 -0.90
CA TYR A 87 8.51 13.15 -1.61
C TYR A 87 8.54 12.89 -3.12
N ASP A 88 8.33 11.64 -3.57
CA ASP A 88 8.36 11.26 -4.98
C ASP A 88 6.98 11.35 -5.66
N HIS A 89 5.93 11.72 -4.92
CA HIS A 89 4.63 12.04 -5.49
C HIS A 89 4.74 13.19 -6.49
N GLU A 90 4.10 13.03 -7.64
CA GLU A 90 4.11 13.95 -8.80
C GLU A 90 5.48 14.10 -9.48
N LYS A 91 6.54 13.49 -8.95
CA LYS A 91 7.90 13.53 -9.53
C LYS A 91 8.24 12.26 -10.30
N MET A 92 8.04 11.10 -9.67
CA MET A 92 8.33 9.79 -10.25
C MET A 92 7.12 8.87 -10.24
N CYS A 93 6.07 9.23 -9.48
CA CYS A 93 4.87 8.44 -9.36
C CYS A 93 3.66 9.28 -8.94
N TRP A 94 2.47 8.75 -9.21
CA TRP A 94 1.26 9.16 -8.53
C TRP A 94 1.05 8.31 -7.27
N LEU A 95 1.25 8.89 -6.08
CA LEU A 95 0.92 8.26 -4.81
C LEU A 95 -0.56 8.48 -4.52
N ASP A 96 -1.32 7.39 -4.47
CA ASP A 96 -2.76 7.44 -4.27
C ASP A 96 -3.12 7.52 -2.79
N CYS A 97 -2.50 6.66 -1.97
CA CYS A 97 -2.56 6.73 -0.52
C CYS A 97 -1.40 5.96 0.13
N VAL A 98 -1.12 6.29 1.38
CA VAL A 98 -0.12 5.60 2.21
C VAL A 98 -0.55 5.58 3.68
N VAL A 99 -0.26 4.48 4.36
CA VAL A 99 -0.27 4.36 5.82
C VAL A 99 1.05 3.78 6.30
N VAL A 100 1.69 4.45 7.26
CA VAL A 100 2.90 3.94 7.92
C VAL A 100 2.49 3.32 9.25
N MET A 101 2.44 1.99 9.28
CA MET A 101 2.19 1.21 10.49
C MET A 101 3.46 1.16 11.36
N PRO A 102 3.38 0.71 12.61
CA PRO A 102 4.54 0.62 13.49
C PRO A 102 5.69 -0.24 12.93
N ASP A 103 5.42 -1.29 12.17
CA ASP A 103 6.43 -2.24 11.69
C ASP A 103 6.36 -2.52 10.18
N HIS A 104 5.49 -1.85 9.43
CA HIS A 104 5.34 -1.97 7.98
C HIS A 104 4.66 -0.74 7.37
N VAL A 105 4.62 -0.67 6.04
CA VAL A 105 3.94 0.39 5.28
C VAL A 105 3.02 -0.24 4.26
N HIS A 106 1.81 0.30 4.10
CA HIS A 106 0.98 0.01 2.93
C HIS A 106 0.85 1.27 2.06
N LEU A 107 0.94 1.11 0.75
CA LEU A 107 0.80 2.19 -0.20
C LEU A 107 0.08 1.72 -1.48
N ILE A 108 -0.70 2.61 -2.07
CA ILE A 108 -1.17 2.48 -3.44
C ILE A 108 -0.45 3.52 -4.28
N VAL A 109 0.26 3.08 -5.32
CA VAL A 109 1.11 3.94 -6.13
C VAL A 109 1.03 3.56 -7.60
N THR A 110 1.13 4.56 -8.46
CA THR A 110 1.23 4.40 -9.91
C THR A 110 2.53 5.06 -10.37
N PRO A 111 3.62 4.30 -10.52
CA PRO A 111 4.85 4.83 -11.13
C PRO A 111 4.59 5.39 -12.53
N TYR A 112 5.38 6.37 -12.96
CA TYR A 112 5.37 6.83 -14.35
C TYR A 112 6.04 5.78 -15.26
N ASP A 113 5.76 5.82 -16.57
CA ASP A 113 6.06 4.72 -17.50
C ASP A 113 7.54 4.32 -17.56
N ASP A 114 8.43 5.27 -17.34
CA ASP A 114 9.88 5.13 -17.35
C ASP A 114 10.47 4.73 -15.99
N VAL A 115 9.65 4.69 -14.94
CA VAL A 115 10.07 4.39 -13.57
C VAL A 115 9.60 2.99 -13.18
N PRO A 116 10.50 1.98 -13.13
CA PRO A 116 10.11 0.67 -12.67
C PRO A 116 9.80 0.70 -11.16
N LEU A 117 8.82 -0.10 -10.73
CA LEU A 117 8.34 -0.10 -9.34
C LEU A 117 9.47 -0.37 -8.33
N TRP A 118 10.37 -1.31 -8.63
CA TRP A 118 11.47 -1.67 -7.72
C TRP A 118 12.42 -0.48 -7.48
N GLU A 119 12.69 0.34 -8.49
CA GLU A 119 13.55 1.51 -8.37
C GLU A 119 12.91 2.57 -7.47
N LEU A 120 11.60 2.81 -7.64
CA LEU A 120 10.83 3.69 -6.77
C LEU A 120 10.87 3.20 -5.30
N LEU A 121 10.65 1.89 -5.08
CA LEU A 121 10.66 1.32 -3.73
C LEU A 121 12.06 1.38 -3.09
N ASP A 122 13.12 1.07 -3.84
CA ASP A 122 14.50 1.16 -3.36
C ASP A 122 14.87 2.59 -2.99
N ARG A 123 14.41 3.57 -3.78
CA ARG A 123 14.60 4.99 -3.48
C ARG A 123 13.89 5.39 -2.19
N ILE A 124 12.61 5.05 -2.02
CA ILE A 124 11.83 5.35 -0.81
C ILE A 124 12.47 4.68 0.42
N LYS A 125 12.82 3.39 0.32
CA LYS A 125 13.44 2.61 1.40
C LYS A 125 14.83 3.13 1.75
N GLY A 126 15.66 3.43 0.74
CA GLY A 126 17.01 3.96 0.91
C GLY A 126 17.01 5.36 1.54
N ALA A 127 16.17 6.26 1.04
CA ALA A 127 16.06 7.62 1.57
C ALA A 127 15.57 7.62 3.03
N SER A 128 14.57 6.79 3.35
CA SER A 128 14.07 6.68 4.72
C SER A 128 15.10 6.08 5.67
N VAL A 129 15.77 4.98 5.30
CA VAL A 129 16.86 4.38 6.09
C VAL A 129 17.95 5.40 6.38
N HIS A 130 18.43 6.10 5.34
CA HIS A 130 19.52 7.06 5.48
C HIS A 130 19.15 8.19 6.45
N GLN A 131 17.96 8.77 6.30
CA GLN A 131 17.49 9.85 7.17
C GLN A 131 17.25 9.38 8.61
N ILE A 132 16.67 8.20 8.81
CA ILE A 132 16.40 7.63 10.14
C ILE A 132 17.71 7.32 10.85
N ASN A 133 18.65 6.66 10.17
CA ASN A 133 19.96 6.33 10.72
C ASN A 133 20.71 7.60 11.15
N ARG A 134 20.70 8.64 10.31
CA ARG A 134 21.31 9.93 10.64
C ARG A 134 20.64 10.61 11.84
N LYS A 135 19.30 10.66 11.88
CA LYS A 135 18.55 11.36 12.94
C LYS A 135 18.59 10.63 14.29
N LEU A 136 18.60 9.30 14.28
CA LEU A 136 18.63 8.47 15.49
C LEU A 136 20.05 8.04 15.89
N ARG A 137 21.09 8.46 15.15
CA ARG A 137 22.48 8.03 15.34
C ARG A 137 22.64 6.50 15.34
N ARG A 138 21.96 5.85 14.39
CA ARG A 138 21.97 4.39 14.20
C ARG A 138 22.66 4.05 12.89
N SER A 139 23.00 2.78 12.72
CA SER A 139 23.49 2.21 11.46
C SER A 139 22.81 0.86 11.21
N GLY A 140 22.91 0.37 9.97
CA GLY A 140 22.36 -0.92 9.57
C GLY A 140 21.05 -0.82 8.79
N GLN A 141 20.45 -1.99 8.58
CA GLN A 141 19.23 -2.16 7.78
C GLN A 141 17.98 -1.88 8.62
N LEU A 142 17.01 -1.19 8.02
CA LEU A 142 15.69 -0.96 8.61
C LEU A 142 14.62 -1.85 7.99
N TRP A 143 14.68 -2.05 6.67
CA TRP A 143 13.66 -2.74 5.90
C TRP A 143 14.13 -4.15 5.52
N GLN A 144 13.17 -5.06 5.37
CA GLN A 144 13.40 -6.31 4.66
C GLN A 144 13.79 -6.01 3.21
N ARG A 145 14.56 -6.90 2.59
CA ARG A 145 14.95 -6.77 1.16
C ARG A 145 13.71 -6.76 0.27
N ASP A 146 12.88 -7.78 0.43
CA ASP A 146 11.69 -7.97 -0.39
C ASP A 146 10.56 -7.04 0.04
N SER A 147 9.69 -6.74 -0.91
CA SER A 147 8.42 -6.06 -0.71
C SER A 147 7.34 -6.92 -1.35
N PHE A 148 6.14 -6.90 -0.78
CA PHE A 148 4.98 -7.53 -1.41
C PHE A 148 4.30 -6.49 -2.30
N ASP A 149 4.18 -6.76 -3.60
CA ASP A 149 3.45 -5.92 -4.53
C ASP A 149 2.37 -6.73 -5.27
N ARG A 150 1.25 -6.06 -5.55
CA ARG A 150 0.18 -6.57 -6.39
C ARG A 150 -0.29 -5.48 -7.33
N MET A 151 -0.28 -5.77 -8.62
CA MET A 151 -0.89 -4.92 -9.63
C MET A 151 -2.41 -4.88 -9.43
N LEU A 152 -2.96 -3.68 -9.26
CA LEU A 152 -4.39 -3.45 -9.23
C LEU A 152 -4.92 -3.37 -10.65
N ARG A 153 -6.01 -4.08 -10.93
CA ARG A 153 -6.67 -4.07 -12.24
C ARG A 153 -7.70 -2.95 -12.30
N SER A 154 -8.06 -2.53 -13.50
CA SER A 154 -9.01 -1.42 -13.73
C SER A 154 -10.42 -1.69 -13.20
N ASP A 155 -10.80 -2.95 -13.01
CA ASP A 155 -12.06 -3.42 -12.45
C ASP A 155 -12.03 -3.57 -10.92
N GLU A 156 -10.85 -3.53 -10.30
CA GLU A 156 -10.74 -3.56 -8.84
C GLU A 156 -11.19 -2.22 -8.25
N ASN A 157 -12.06 -2.29 -7.23
CA ASN A 157 -12.56 -1.09 -6.56
C ASN A 157 -11.45 -0.41 -5.74
N LEU A 158 -10.80 0.58 -6.35
CA LEU A 158 -9.74 1.37 -5.74
C LEU A 158 -10.19 2.05 -4.44
N ASN A 159 -11.45 2.50 -4.36
CA ASN A 159 -11.99 3.11 -3.14
C ASN A 159 -12.06 2.11 -1.98
N ALA A 160 -12.49 0.89 -2.24
CA ALA A 160 -12.51 -0.17 -1.22
C ALA A 160 -11.09 -0.49 -0.72
N LYS A 161 -10.08 -0.42 -1.59
CA LYS A 161 -8.67 -0.59 -1.18
C LYS A 161 -8.15 0.58 -0.34
N ARG A 162 -8.48 1.83 -0.70
CA ARG A 162 -8.16 3.02 0.11
C ARG A 162 -8.78 2.92 1.50
N GLU A 163 -10.07 2.58 1.57
CA GLU A 163 -10.79 2.41 2.83
C GLU A 163 -10.17 1.30 3.68
N TYR A 164 -9.81 0.17 3.07
CA TYR A 164 -9.08 -0.89 3.76
C TYR A 164 -7.76 -0.36 4.35
N ILE A 165 -6.95 0.35 3.55
CA ILE A 165 -5.66 0.92 3.98
C ILE A 165 -5.84 1.85 5.16
N PHE A 166 -6.75 2.82 5.05
CA PHE A 166 -7.03 3.79 6.11
C PHE A 166 -7.54 3.14 7.39
N ASN A 167 -8.30 2.05 7.31
CA ASN A 167 -8.78 1.34 8.50
C ASN A 167 -7.76 0.38 9.14
N ASN A 168 -6.57 0.17 8.57
CA ASN A 168 -5.56 -0.71 9.19
C ASN A 168 -5.13 -0.27 10.61
N PRO A 169 -4.87 1.02 10.88
CA PRO A 169 -4.60 1.50 12.24
C PRO A 169 -5.72 1.18 13.23
N VAL A 170 -6.99 1.27 12.81
CA VAL A 170 -8.16 0.94 13.65
C VAL A 170 -8.20 -0.55 13.93
N ARG A 171 -8.04 -1.38 12.89
CA ARG A 171 -7.99 -2.85 13.01
C ARG A 171 -6.83 -3.34 13.89
N ALA A 172 -5.73 -2.59 13.91
CA ALA A 172 -4.58 -2.85 14.77
C ALA A 172 -4.72 -2.28 16.19
N GLY A 173 -5.85 -1.62 16.51
CA GLY A 173 -6.10 -1.02 17.83
C GLY A 173 -5.23 0.20 18.16
N LEU A 174 -4.64 0.86 17.15
CA LEU A 174 -3.78 2.02 17.36
C LEU A 174 -4.57 3.30 17.61
N VAL A 175 -5.77 3.40 17.04
CA VAL A 175 -6.69 4.53 17.13
C VAL A 175 -8.14 4.04 17.04
N ALA A 176 -9.10 4.80 17.60
CA ALA A 176 -10.52 4.47 17.50
C ALA A 176 -11.11 4.82 16.13
N ARG A 177 -10.61 5.88 15.51
CA ARG A 177 -11.00 6.35 14.17
C ARG A 177 -9.76 6.50 13.32
N TRP A 178 -9.84 6.18 12.03
CA TRP A 178 -8.67 6.24 11.16
C TRP A 178 -8.16 7.67 10.97
N GLU A 179 -9.05 8.66 11.02
CA GLU A 179 -8.74 10.09 10.87
C GLU A 179 -7.83 10.65 11.97
N ASP A 180 -7.68 9.90 13.07
CA ASP A 180 -6.84 10.24 14.22
C ASP A 180 -5.42 9.67 14.06
N TYR A 181 -5.17 8.79 13.09
CA TYR A 181 -3.84 8.22 12.87
C TYR A 181 -2.97 9.21 12.08
N PRO A 182 -1.88 9.74 12.65
CA PRO A 182 -1.15 10.86 12.05
C PRO A 182 -0.27 10.44 10.86
N TRP A 183 -0.02 9.14 10.70
CA TRP A 183 0.83 8.63 9.62
C TRP A 183 0.04 8.10 8.42
N LEU A 184 -0.97 8.87 8.02
CA LEU A 184 -1.80 8.67 6.84
C LEU A 184 -1.61 9.83 5.88
N TRP A 185 -1.66 9.53 4.58
CA TRP A 185 -1.69 10.57 3.56
C TRP A 185 -2.39 10.07 2.29
N SER A 186 -3.15 10.97 1.66
CA SER A 186 -3.60 10.89 0.27
C SER A 186 -3.83 12.31 -0.25
N PRO A 187 -3.83 12.53 -1.58
CA PRO A 187 -4.14 13.84 -2.14
C PRO A 187 -5.50 14.38 -1.66
N GLU A 188 -6.51 13.50 -1.61
CA GLU A 188 -7.87 13.85 -1.17
C GLU A 188 -7.93 14.27 0.31
N LEU A 189 -7.10 13.69 1.18
CA LEU A 189 -7.05 14.10 2.59
C LEU A 189 -6.45 15.48 2.78
N VAL A 190 -5.46 15.85 1.96
CA VAL A 190 -4.84 17.19 1.99
C VAL A 190 -5.82 18.26 1.52
N GLU A 191 -6.63 17.97 0.50
CA GLU A 191 -7.70 18.88 0.05
C GLU A 191 -8.77 19.09 1.12
N ARG A 192 -9.12 18.05 1.88
CA ARG A 192 -10.13 18.10 2.96
C ARG A 192 -9.59 18.69 4.27
N ARG A 193 -8.28 18.65 4.49
CA ARG A 193 -7.56 19.22 5.63
C ARG A 193 -6.31 19.94 5.11
N PRO A 194 -6.40 21.21 4.68
CA PRO A 194 -5.21 21.96 4.34
C PRO A 194 -4.27 21.91 5.55
N LEU A 195 -3.02 21.51 5.32
CA LEU A 195 -1.99 21.39 6.36
C LEU A 195 -2.03 22.65 7.23
N ARG A 196 -2.49 22.53 8.47
CA ARG A 196 -2.35 23.62 9.45
C ARG A 196 -0.86 23.89 9.58
N ALA A 197 -0.45 25.11 9.28
CA ALA A 197 0.93 25.53 9.39
C ALA A 197 1.46 25.20 10.80
N PRO A 198 2.70 24.70 10.95
CA PRO A 198 3.27 24.42 12.25
C PRO A 198 3.41 25.74 13.03
N GLY A 199 2.50 26.03 13.96
CA GLY A 199 2.56 27.24 14.78
C GLY A 199 1.26 27.72 15.44
N SER A 200 0.07 27.27 15.05
CA SER A 200 -1.16 27.68 15.74
C SER A 200 -1.44 26.80 16.97
N ARG A 201 -1.02 27.28 18.14
CA ARG A 201 -1.58 26.82 19.42
C ARG A 201 -3.04 27.28 19.48
N ASP A 202 -3.99 26.42 19.18
CA ASP A 202 -5.39 26.69 19.52
C ASP A 202 -5.57 26.48 21.03
N LYS A 203 -5.96 27.56 21.71
CA LYS A 203 -6.33 27.62 23.12
C LYS A 203 -7.72 27.00 23.39
N SER A 204 -8.13 25.93 22.70
CA SER A 204 -9.50 25.39 22.85
C SER A 204 -9.61 24.13 23.73
N ALA A 205 -8.54 23.74 24.45
CA ALA A 205 -8.59 22.61 25.37
C ALA A 205 -8.60 23.02 26.86
N ALA A 206 -8.67 24.32 27.19
CA ALA A 206 -8.59 24.79 28.57
C ALA A 206 -9.94 25.17 29.21
N GLU A 207 -11.07 25.00 28.52
CA GLU A 207 -12.39 25.48 29.00
C GLU A 207 -13.39 24.34 29.26
N ALA A 208 -12.88 23.14 29.56
CA ALA A 208 -13.71 21.99 29.98
C ALA A 208 -13.43 21.52 31.42
N ALA A 209 -12.72 22.32 32.22
CA ALA A 209 -12.45 22.01 33.62
C ALA A 209 -12.72 23.23 34.52
N ALA A 210 -13.99 23.61 34.63
CA ALA A 210 -14.47 24.48 35.69
C ALA A 210 -15.87 24.00 36.10
N ALA A 211 -15.92 23.04 37.02
CA ALA A 211 -17.11 22.79 37.81
C ALA A 211 -17.17 23.84 38.93
N PRO A 212 -18.31 24.49 39.19
CA PRO A 212 -18.42 25.40 40.32
C PRO A 212 -18.56 24.59 41.62
N GLN A 213 -17.62 24.81 42.53
CA GLN A 213 -17.84 24.60 43.96
C GLN A 213 -18.29 25.95 44.51
N ASP A 214 -19.58 26.08 44.82
CA ASP A 214 -20.08 27.18 45.64
C ASP A 214 -20.46 26.59 47.01
N ASP A 215 -19.50 26.64 47.93
CA ASP A 215 -19.74 26.78 49.36
C ASP A 215 -19.77 28.29 49.64
N GLU A 216 -20.88 28.84 50.13
CA GLU A 216 -20.81 29.77 51.27
C GLU A 216 -22.19 29.99 51.90
N LEU A 217 -22.25 29.65 53.19
CA LEU A 217 -23.20 30.11 54.18
C LEU A 217 -23.13 31.64 54.35
N PRO A 218 -24.14 32.24 54.99
CA PRO A 218 -23.95 32.57 56.41
C PRO A 218 -24.93 31.87 57.36
#